data_AF-A0A7X6FV05-F1
#
_entry.id   AF-A0A7X6FV05-F1
#
_cell.length_a   1.000
_cell.length_b   1.000
_cell.length_c   1.000
_cell.angle_alpha   90.00
_cell.angle_beta   90.00
_cell.angle_gamma   90.00
#
_symmetry.space_group_name_H-M   'P 1'
#
loop_
_entity.id
_entity.type
_entity.pdbx_description
1 polymer ?
#
loop_
_entity_poly.entity_id
_entity_poly.type
_entity_poly.pdbx_seq_one_letter_code
_entity_poly.pdbx_strand_id
1 'polypeptide(L)'
;MSVTIYHNPNCGTSRNTLALIRASGEVPVVIEYVQNPPSRERLVELLQAMQMMPRQLLREKGTPYAELGLSDPNWTDDELVDFMMAHPILINRPIVETPLGTRLCRPSELVLDILENPVSSFTKEDGEVITYERKSADMDLPNLDQNSFALPDLDALRADFPKHKPRILLLYGSLRDRSYSRFLTLEAQRLLDAMGAETRVFHANGLPLPDDGSAEHPKVQELREAMLWSEGQVWTSPERHGAMSAVMKSQIDWIPLPGGAIRPTQGRTLALMQVSGGSQSFNAVNQMRILGRWMRMITIPNQSSVAKAWQEFDDAGRMKSSSFYDRVVDVMEELMKFTLLTRGISDHLTDRYSERKEEAAKLEKRVSLKSV
;
A
#
# COMPACT_ATOMS: atom_id res chain seq x y z
N MET A 1 3.05 8.12 -24.99
CA MET A 1 2.30 7.96 -26.25
C MET A 1 0.86 7.64 -25.90
N SER A 2 -0.13 8.18 -26.62
CA SER A 2 -1.54 7.80 -26.42
C SER A 2 -1.85 6.47 -27.12
N VAL A 3 -2.73 5.65 -26.53
CA VAL A 3 -3.20 4.40 -27.16
C VAL A 3 -3.86 4.73 -28.50
N THR A 4 -3.48 4.05 -29.58
CA THR A 4 -4.08 4.21 -30.92
C THR A 4 -4.62 2.88 -31.42
N ILE A 5 -5.83 2.88 -31.97
CA ILE A 5 -6.48 1.69 -32.53
C ILE A 5 -6.94 1.91 -33.97
N TYR A 6 -6.48 1.04 -34.87
CA TYR A 6 -6.98 0.93 -36.24
C TYR A 6 -8.23 0.06 -36.25
N HIS A 7 -9.37 0.73 -36.23
CA HIS A 7 -10.68 0.19 -35.90
C HIS A 7 -11.57 -0.03 -37.13
N ASN A 8 -12.46 -1.02 -37.05
CA ASN A 8 -13.58 -1.17 -37.98
C ASN A 8 -14.87 -1.42 -37.19
N PRO A 9 -15.85 -0.50 -37.23
CA PRO A 9 -17.07 -0.60 -36.42
C PRO A 9 -17.93 -1.81 -36.81
N ASN A 10 -17.76 -2.36 -38.01
CA ASN A 10 -18.50 -3.53 -38.50
C ASN A 10 -17.86 -4.87 -38.08
N CYS A 11 -16.83 -4.86 -37.22
CA CYS A 11 -16.13 -6.08 -36.77
C CYS A 11 -16.25 -6.27 -35.25
N GLY A 12 -16.87 -7.36 -34.81
CA GLY A 12 -17.04 -7.70 -33.39
C GLY A 12 -15.71 -7.74 -32.61
N THR A 13 -14.67 -8.40 -33.14
CA THR A 13 -13.33 -8.37 -32.52
C THR A 13 -12.80 -6.94 -32.35
N SER A 14 -13.03 -6.07 -33.32
CA SER A 14 -12.55 -4.68 -33.28
C SER A 14 -13.31 -3.83 -32.26
N ARG A 15 -14.63 -4.05 -32.12
CA ARG A 15 -15.45 -3.40 -31.09
C ARG A 15 -15.12 -3.90 -29.69
N ASN A 16 -14.95 -5.21 -29.49
CA ASN A 16 -14.52 -5.79 -28.22
C ASN A 16 -13.14 -5.26 -27.79
N THR A 17 -12.16 -5.16 -28.69
CA THR A 17 -10.85 -4.55 -28.37
C THR A 17 -10.98 -3.08 -27.96
N LEU A 18 -11.78 -2.27 -28.68
CA LEU A 18 -12.01 -0.87 -28.31
C LEU A 18 -12.68 -0.75 -26.93
N ALA A 19 -13.64 -1.64 -26.63
CA ALA A 19 -14.32 -1.68 -25.36
C ALA A 19 -13.38 -2.08 -24.21
N LEU A 20 -12.50 -3.07 -24.41
CA LEU A 20 -11.46 -3.47 -23.45
C LEU A 20 -10.50 -2.32 -23.11
N ILE A 21 -10.05 -1.56 -24.12
CA ILE A 21 -9.18 -0.40 -23.92
C ILE A 21 -9.88 0.65 -23.04
N ARG A 22 -11.13 1.00 -23.37
CA ARG A 22 -11.92 1.97 -22.60
C ARG A 22 -12.23 1.50 -21.18
N ALA A 23 -12.53 0.21 -21.01
CA ALA A 23 -12.78 -0.38 -19.69
C ALA A 23 -11.53 -0.32 -18.79
N SER A 24 -10.34 -0.34 -19.40
CA SER A 24 -9.04 -0.20 -18.72
C SER A 24 -8.69 1.27 -18.36
N GLY A 25 -9.64 2.20 -18.50
CA GLY A 25 -9.47 3.62 -18.14
C GLY A 25 -8.75 4.47 -19.20
N GLU A 26 -8.38 3.88 -20.34
CA GLU A 26 -7.65 4.56 -21.41
C GLU A 26 -8.59 5.31 -22.36
N VAL A 27 -8.12 6.43 -22.91
CA VAL A 27 -8.82 7.21 -23.94
C VAL A 27 -8.07 7.05 -25.27
N PRO A 28 -8.45 6.09 -26.14
CA PRO A 28 -7.70 5.82 -27.35
C PRO A 28 -8.02 6.80 -28.48
N VAL A 29 -7.01 7.04 -29.33
CA VAL A 29 -7.20 7.60 -30.67
C VAL A 29 -7.75 6.50 -31.58
N VAL A 30 -8.96 6.69 -32.09
CA VAL A 30 -9.64 5.70 -32.95
C VAL A 30 -9.50 6.11 -34.41
N ILE A 31 -8.87 5.25 -35.22
CA ILE A 31 -8.66 5.46 -36.66
C ILE A 31 -9.53 4.45 -37.42
N GLU A 32 -10.55 4.92 -38.13
CA GLU A 32 -11.33 4.07 -39.05
C GLU A 32 -10.53 3.78 -40.33
N TYR A 33 -9.66 2.78 -40.26
CA TYR A 33 -8.57 2.56 -41.23
C TYR A 33 -9.05 2.28 -42.67
N VAL A 34 -10.30 1.85 -42.86
CA VAL A 34 -10.85 1.63 -44.21
C VAL A 34 -11.15 2.96 -44.90
N GLN A 35 -11.57 3.97 -44.13
CA GLN A 35 -11.85 5.33 -44.65
C GLN A 35 -10.60 6.20 -44.61
N ASN A 36 -9.78 6.03 -43.57
CA ASN A 36 -8.55 6.79 -43.32
C ASN A 36 -7.38 5.82 -43.12
N PRO A 37 -6.91 5.15 -44.19
CA PRO A 37 -5.82 4.19 -44.08
C PRO A 37 -4.51 4.87 -43.62
N PRO A 38 -3.63 4.14 -42.91
CA PRO A 38 -2.27 4.62 -42.66
C PRO A 38 -1.54 4.88 -43.99
N SER A 39 -0.52 5.74 -43.99
CA SER A 39 0.38 5.84 -45.15
C SER A 39 1.15 4.54 -45.35
N ARG A 40 1.76 4.36 -46.53
CA ARG A 40 2.58 3.17 -46.82
C ARG A 40 3.72 3.02 -45.80
N GLU A 41 4.41 4.11 -45.52
CA GLU A 41 5.50 4.18 -44.54
C GLU A 41 4.98 3.79 -43.16
N ARG A 42 3.82 4.32 -42.77
CA ARG A 42 3.22 4.03 -41.47
C ARG A 42 2.77 2.57 -41.34
N LEU A 43 2.25 1.97 -42.40
CA LEU A 43 1.90 0.55 -42.41
C LEU A 43 3.13 -0.34 -42.24
N VAL A 44 4.24 0.01 -42.90
CA VAL A 44 5.53 -0.69 -42.74
C VAL A 44 6.07 -0.56 -41.30
N GLU A 45 5.98 0.63 -40.70
CA GLU A 45 6.34 0.83 -39.28
C GLU A 45 5.50 -0.05 -38.34
N LEU A 46 4.19 -0.14 -38.57
CA LEU A 46 3.31 -1.00 -37.77
C LEU A 46 3.68 -2.49 -37.91
N LEU A 47 3.98 -2.95 -39.13
CA LEU A 47 4.43 -4.32 -39.38
C LEU A 47 5.72 -4.63 -38.64
N GLN A 48 6.71 -3.71 -38.68
CA GLN A 48 7.95 -3.84 -37.93
C GLN A 48 7.71 -3.87 -36.41
N ALA A 49 6.87 -2.97 -35.90
CA ALA A 49 6.54 -2.90 -34.47
C ALA A 49 5.82 -4.15 -33.97
N MET A 50 4.98 -4.76 -34.81
CA MET A 50 4.31 -6.04 -34.53
C MET A 50 5.20 -7.27 -34.76
N GLN A 51 6.40 -7.10 -35.34
CA GLN A 51 7.28 -8.18 -35.81
C GLN A 51 6.54 -9.15 -36.76
N MET A 52 5.79 -8.60 -37.70
CA MET A 52 4.89 -9.35 -38.58
C MET A 52 5.25 -9.10 -40.05
N MET A 53 5.22 -10.16 -40.86
CA MET A 53 5.37 -10.06 -42.31
C MET A 53 4.06 -9.57 -42.95
N PRO A 54 4.09 -8.74 -44.03
CA PRO A 54 2.89 -8.24 -44.70
C PRO A 54 1.84 -9.31 -45.00
N ARG A 55 2.28 -10.49 -45.45
CA ARG A 55 1.39 -11.62 -45.75
C ARG A 55 0.56 -12.09 -44.56
N GLN A 56 1.11 -12.03 -43.35
CA GLN A 56 0.41 -12.42 -42.11
C GLN A 56 -0.65 -11.39 -41.70
N LEU A 57 -0.53 -10.15 -42.18
CA LEU A 57 -1.50 -9.09 -41.92
C LEU A 57 -2.68 -9.09 -42.90
N LEU A 58 -2.62 -9.88 -43.98
CA LEU A 58 -3.71 -9.94 -44.96
C LEU A 58 -4.98 -10.52 -44.34
N ARG A 59 -6.08 -9.87 -44.63
CA ARG A 59 -7.42 -10.33 -44.32
C ARG A 59 -8.01 -11.02 -45.55
N GLU A 60 -8.37 -12.30 -45.38
CA GLU A 60 -8.97 -13.09 -46.46
C GLU A 60 -10.49 -12.92 -46.57
N LYS A 61 -11.21 -12.95 -45.44
CA LYS A 61 -12.69 -12.99 -45.46
C LYS A 61 -13.32 -11.61 -45.66
N GLY A 62 -14.16 -11.50 -46.69
CA GLY A 62 -14.90 -10.28 -47.03
C GLY A 62 -14.01 -9.19 -47.61
N THR A 63 -13.02 -9.60 -48.40
CA THR A 63 -12.02 -8.75 -49.09
C THR A 63 -11.78 -9.32 -50.49
N PRO A 64 -11.13 -8.56 -51.40
CA PRO A 64 -10.78 -9.06 -52.73
C PRO A 64 -9.59 -10.05 -52.74
N TYR A 65 -9.22 -10.65 -51.59
CA TYR A 65 -8.04 -11.51 -51.44
C TYR A 65 -7.97 -12.65 -52.46
N ALA A 66 -9.09 -13.35 -52.67
CA ALA A 66 -9.18 -14.46 -53.62
C ALA A 66 -9.21 -13.97 -55.08
N GLU A 67 -9.90 -12.86 -55.36
CA GLU A 67 -10.00 -12.26 -56.70
C GLU A 67 -8.64 -11.77 -57.20
N LEU A 68 -7.80 -11.28 -56.28
CA LEU A 68 -6.44 -10.80 -56.53
C LEU A 68 -5.38 -11.91 -56.48
N GLY A 69 -5.75 -13.16 -56.18
CA GLY A 69 -4.80 -14.28 -56.14
C GLY A 69 -3.72 -14.15 -55.06
N LEU A 70 -4.00 -13.47 -53.94
CA LEU A 70 -3.00 -13.15 -52.90
C LEU A 70 -2.52 -14.37 -52.08
N SER A 71 -3.13 -15.54 -52.31
CA SER A 71 -2.64 -16.82 -51.78
C SER A 71 -1.38 -17.31 -52.48
N ASP A 72 -1.07 -16.81 -53.68
CA ASP A 72 0.13 -17.20 -54.41
C ASP A 72 1.40 -16.75 -53.63
N PRO A 73 2.35 -17.66 -53.36
CA PRO A 73 3.59 -17.31 -52.69
C PRO A 73 4.54 -16.45 -53.54
N ASN A 74 4.23 -16.22 -54.83
CA ASN A 74 5.05 -15.38 -55.71
C ASN A 74 5.12 -13.90 -55.28
N TRP A 75 4.10 -13.38 -54.59
CA TRP A 75 4.03 -11.96 -54.22
C TRP A 75 5.06 -11.60 -53.17
N THR A 76 5.82 -10.55 -53.47
CA THR A 76 6.80 -9.97 -52.54
C THR A 76 6.11 -9.16 -51.45
N ASP A 77 6.82 -8.94 -50.35
CA ASP A 77 6.32 -8.15 -49.22
C ASP A 77 5.92 -6.72 -49.63
N ASP A 78 6.68 -6.07 -50.51
CA ASP A 78 6.38 -4.74 -51.03
C ASP A 78 5.10 -4.73 -51.88
N GLU A 79 4.91 -5.73 -52.75
CA GLU A 79 3.69 -5.86 -53.55
C GLU A 79 2.46 -6.11 -52.68
N LEU A 80 2.59 -6.92 -51.62
CA LEU A 80 1.50 -7.15 -50.67
C LEU A 80 1.12 -5.88 -49.90
N VAL A 81 2.10 -5.05 -49.56
CA VAL A 81 1.85 -3.71 -48.99
C VAL A 81 1.13 -2.82 -50.00
N ASP A 82 1.54 -2.84 -51.27
CA ASP A 82 0.90 -2.06 -52.33
C ASP A 82 -0.57 -2.48 -52.55
N PHE A 83 -0.87 -3.79 -52.49
CA PHE A 83 -2.26 -4.28 -52.49
C PHE A 83 -3.05 -3.79 -51.27
N MET A 84 -2.45 -3.81 -50.07
CA MET A 84 -3.09 -3.28 -48.86
C MET A 84 -3.35 -1.77 -48.96
N MET A 85 -2.48 -1.02 -49.65
CA MET A 85 -2.69 0.41 -49.88
C MET A 85 -3.79 0.68 -50.93
N ALA A 86 -3.83 -0.11 -52.00
CA ALA A 86 -4.87 -0.01 -53.02
C ALA A 86 -6.26 -0.44 -52.49
N HIS A 87 -6.28 -1.43 -51.60
CA HIS A 87 -7.49 -1.97 -50.99
C HIS A 87 -7.34 -2.05 -49.46
N PRO A 88 -7.51 -0.94 -48.72
CA PRO A 88 -7.32 -0.90 -47.27
C PRO A 88 -8.02 -2.02 -46.51
N ILE A 89 -9.20 -2.46 -46.98
CA ILE A 89 -9.96 -3.57 -46.37
C ILE A 89 -9.16 -4.89 -46.24
N LEU A 90 -8.08 -5.07 -47.01
CA LEU A 90 -7.14 -6.18 -46.91
C LEU A 90 -6.29 -6.16 -45.63
N ILE A 91 -6.15 -5.01 -44.96
CA ILE A 91 -5.43 -4.94 -43.68
C ILE A 91 -6.29 -5.59 -42.59
N ASN A 92 -5.74 -6.59 -41.89
CA ASN A 92 -6.45 -7.24 -40.79
C ASN A 92 -6.48 -6.34 -39.54
N ARG A 93 -7.53 -6.50 -38.73
CA ARG A 93 -7.91 -5.56 -37.67
C ARG A 93 -8.34 -6.29 -36.39
N PRO A 94 -8.31 -5.64 -35.22
CA PRO A 94 -7.72 -4.32 -34.95
C PRO A 94 -6.20 -4.39 -34.75
N ILE A 95 -5.48 -3.39 -35.25
CA ILE A 95 -4.09 -3.11 -34.84
C ILE A 95 -4.17 -2.09 -33.72
N VAL A 96 -3.48 -2.33 -32.60
CA VAL A 96 -3.39 -1.41 -31.46
C VAL A 96 -1.93 -1.08 -31.19
N GLU A 97 -1.63 0.19 -31.01
CA GLU A 97 -0.33 0.72 -30.62
C GLU A 97 -0.42 1.43 -29.27
N THR A 98 0.57 1.17 -28.41
CA THR A 98 0.67 1.68 -27.04
C THR A 98 2.12 1.96 -26.68
N PRO A 99 2.41 2.66 -25.56
CA PRO A 99 3.78 2.74 -25.03
C PRO A 99 4.44 1.38 -24.74
N LEU A 100 3.65 0.34 -24.49
CA LEU A 100 4.15 -1.01 -24.15
C LEU A 100 4.34 -1.92 -25.37
N GLY A 101 3.88 -1.50 -26.56
CA GLY A 101 4.05 -2.23 -27.81
C GLY A 101 2.87 -2.11 -28.76
N THR A 102 3.00 -2.77 -29.92
CA THR A 102 2.02 -2.78 -31.01
C THR A 102 1.60 -4.21 -31.32
N ARG A 103 0.29 -4.48 -31.45
CA ARG A 103 -0.23 -5.82 -31.75
C ARG A 103 -1.45 -5.80 -32.68
N LEU A 104 -1.57 -6.87 -33.47
CA LEU A 104 -2.83 -7.30 -34.08
C LEU A 104 -3.65 -8.07 -33.03
N CYS A 105 -4.67 -7.44 -32.45
CA CYS A 105 -5.42 -8.02 -31.33
C CYS A 105 -6.51 -8.98 -31.82
N ARG A 106 -6.07 -10.16 -32.27
CA ARG A 106 -6.93 -11.29 -32.67
C ARG A 106 -6.44 -12.56 -31.95
N PRO A 107 -7.07 -12.99 -30.85
CA PRO A 107 -8.35 -12.50 -30.31
C PRO A 107 -8.24 -11.15 -29.58
N SER A 108 -9.38 -10.54 -29.25
CA SER A 108 -9.47 -9.15 -28.76
C SER A 108 -8.69 -8.88 -27.48
N GLU A 109 -8.60 -9.86 -26.60
CA GLU A 109 -7.95 -9.86 -25.29
C GLU A 109 -6.43 -9.74 -25.35
N LEU A 110 -5.80 -9.99 -26.51
CA LEU A 110 -4.37 -9.75 -26.70
C LEU A 110 -3.97 -8.29 -26.47
N VAL A 111 -4.95 -7.37 -26.48
CA VAL A 111 -4.72 -5.96 -26.13
C VAL A 111 -4.31 -5.79 -24.68
N LEU A 112 -4.77 -6.65 -23.77
CA LEU A 112 -4.51 -6.53 -22.32
C LEU A 112 -3.03 -6.66 -21.98
N ASP A 113 -2.25 -7.38 -22.80
CA ASP A 113 -0.80 -7.51 -22.67
C ASP A 113 -0.03 -6.21 -22.92
N ILE A 114 -0.64 -5.25 -23.61
CA ILE A 114 0.01 -4.00 -24.02
C ILE A 114 -0.67 -2.76 -23.43
N LEU A 115 -1.54 -2.91 -22.43
CA LEU A 115 -2.11 -1.78 -21.69
C LEU A 115 -1.38 -1.54 -20.36
N GLU A 116 -1.29 -0.28 -19.93
CA GLU A 116 -0.63 0.06 -18.65
C GLU A 116 -1.44 -0.48 -17.46
N ASN A 117 -2.76 -0.33 -17.52
CA ASN A 117 -3.71 -0.66 -16.45
C ASN A 117 -4.83 -1.60 -16.95
N PRO A 118 -4.52 -2.84 -17.40
CA PRO A 118 -5.53 -3.74 -17.97
C PRO A 118 -6.57 -4.15 -16.94
N VAL A 119 -7.84 -4.23 -17.37
CA VAL A 119 -8.92 -4.83 -16.55
C VAL A 119 -8.64 -6.30 -16.22
N SER A 120 -9.00 -6.72 -15.00
CA SER A 120 -8.87 -8.11 -14.54
C SER A 120 -9.97 -9.03 -15.08
N SER A 121 -11.13 -8.48 -15.45
CA SER A 121 -12.20 -9.22 -16.12
C SER A 121 -12.99 -8.34 -17.08
N PHE A 122 -13.56 -8.96 -18.13
CA PHE A 122 -14.38 -8.28 -19.13
C PHE A 122 -15.37 -9.24 -19.78
N THR A 123 -16.60 -8.80 -20.03
CA THR A 123 -17.61 -9.59 -20.78
C THR A 123 -17.72 -9.06 -22.21
N LYS A 124 -17.42 -9.90 -23.20
CA LYS A 124 -17.52 -9.61 -24.63
C LYS A 124 -18.98 -9.43 -25.07
N GLU A 125 -19.19 -8.83 -26.25
CA GLU A 125 -20.52 -8.65 -26.87
C GLU A 125 -21.30 -9.98 -27.04
N ASP A 126 -20.62 -11.12 -27.15
CA ASP A 126 -21.21 -12.46 -27.28
C ASP A 126 -21.48 -13.16 -25.94
N GLY A 127 -21.20 -12.49 -24.81
CA GLY A 127 -21.37 -13.01 -23.46
C GLY A 127 -20.17 -13.81 -22.92
N GLU A 128 -19.11 -13.99 -23.71
CA GLU A 128 -17.89 -14.64 -23.23
C GLU A 128 -17.21 -13.77 -22.16
N VAL A 129 -16.95 -14.36 -20.98
CA VAL A 129 -16.24 -13.71 -19.88
C VAL A 129 -14.76 -14.03 -20.00
N ILE A 130 -13.95 -12.98 -20.14
CA ILE A 130 -12.48 -13.05 -20.11
C ILE A 130 -12.01 -12.68 -18.72
N THR A 131 -11.09 -13.48 -18.18
CA THR A 131 -10.29 -13.16 -16.99
C THR A 131 -8.85 -12.97 -17.41
N TYR A 132 -8.22 -11.88 -16.97
CA TYR A 132 -6.84 -11.57 -17.29
C TYR A 132 -6.01 -11.49 -16.00
N GLU A 133 -5.06 -12.42 -15.90
CA GLU A 133 -3.97 -12.32 -14.96
C GLU A 133 -2.76 -11.80 -15.73
N ARG A 134 -2.26 -10.63 -15.33
CA ARG A 134 -1.02 -10.10 -15.91
C ARG A 134 0.07 -11.15 -15.66
N LYS A 135 0.55 -11.78 -16.74
CA LYS A 135 1.75 -12.62 -16.65
C LYS A 135 2.81 -11.73 -16.01
N SER A 136 3.29 -12.12 -14.83
CA SER A 136 4.41 -11.43 -14.20
C SER A 136 5.46 -11.28 -15.29
N ALA A 137 5.83 -10.03 -15.61
CA ALA A 137 7.02 -9.79 -16.41
C ALA A 137 8.10 -10.72 -15.85
N ASP A 138 8.83 -11.43 -16.71
CA ASP A 138 9.86 -12.39 -16.29
C ASP A 138 10.79 -11.67 -15.30
N MET A 139 10.50 -11.82 -14.01
CA MET A 139 11.12 -11.00 -12.98
C MET A 139 12.41 -11.73 -12.67
N ASP A 140 13.52 -11.22 -13.22
CA ASP A 140 14.88 -11.69 -12.91
C ASP A 140 15.22 -11.38 -11.44
N LEU A 141 14.56 -12.12 -10.54
CA LEU A 141 14.64 -12.03 -9.09
C LEU A 141 14.93 -13.43 -8.55
N PRO A 142 16.13 -13.99 -8.80
CA PRO A 142 16.43 -15.40 -8.52
C PRO A 142 16.37 -15.79 -7.03
N ASN A 143 16.42 -14.80 -6.13
CA ASN A 143 16.33 -15.02 -4.68
C ASN A 143 14.90 -14.93 -4.13
N LEU A 144 13.92 -14.61 -4.99
CA LEU A 144 12.53 -14.42 -4.62
C LEU A 144 11.78 -15.75 -4.68
N ASP A 145 11.12 -16.10 -3.58
CA ASP A 145 10.15 -17.19 -3.55
C ASP A 145 8.85 -16.69 -4.20
N GLN A 146 8.59 -17.12 -5.42
CA GLN A 146 7.46 -16.63 -6.22
C GLN A 146 6.11 -16.94 -5.57
N ASN A 147 6.00 -18.05 -4.83
CA ASN A 147 4.76 -18.45 -4.15
C ASN A 147 4.43 -17.56 -2.95
N SER A 148 5.43 -16.93 -2.34
CA SER A 148 5.26 -16.03 -1.19
C SER A 148 5.23 -14.55 -1.58
N PHE A 149 5.65 -14.22 -2.81
CA PHE A 149 5.67 -12.86 -3.32
C PHE A 149 4.27 -12.40 -3.71
N ALA A 150 3.91 -11.21 -3.24
CA ALA A 150 2.65 -10.56 -3.60
C ALA A 150 2.95 -9.10 -3.95
N LEU A 151 2.35 -8.62 -5.03
CA LEU A 151 2.38 -7.20 -5.37
C LEU A 151 1.53 -6.42 -4.35
N PRO A 152 1.89 -5.16 -4.03
CA PRO A 152 1.04 -4.31 -3.20
C PRO A 152 -0.36 -4.16 -3.82
N ASP A 153 -1.39 -4.46 -3.03
CA ASP A 153 -2.78 -4.37 -3.44
C ASP A 153 -3.36 -3.02 -3.01
N LEU A 154 -3.69 -2.17 -4.00
CA LEU A 154 -4.23 -0.84 -3.75
C LEU A 154 -5.62 -0.86 -3.12
N ASP A 155 -6.41 -1.90 -3.37
CA ASP A 155 -7.74 -2.03 -2.79
C ASP A 155 -7.65 -2.53 -1.35
N ALA A 156 -6.69 -3.41 -1.02
CA ALA A 156 -6.39 -3.80 0.35
C ALA A 156 -5.89 -2.63 1.23
N LEU A 157 -5.32 -1.57 0.62
CA LEU A 157 -4.98 -0.32 1.30
C LEU A 157 -6.18 0.62 1.50
N ARG A 158 -7.36 0.27 0.95
CA ARG A 158 -8.61 1.01 1.04
C ARG A 158 -9.66 0.18 1.78
N ALA A 159 -9.49 0.00 3.09
CA ALA A 159 -10.50 -0.62 3.93
C ALA A 159 -11.47 0.40 4.55
N ASP A 160 -12.68 -0.05 4.86
CA ASP A 160 -13.65 0.74 5.63
C ASP A 160 -13.08 1.13 7.00
N PHE A 161 -13.34 2.37 7.40
CA PHE A 161 -12.96 2.83 8.74
C PHE A 161 -13.73 2.03 9.81
N PRO A 162 -13.04 1.51 10.85
CA PRO A 162 -13.73 0.91 11.99
C PRO A 162 -14.75 1.86 12.60
N LYS A 163 -15.96 1.34 12.89
CA LYS A 163 -17.10 2.16 13.35
C LYS A 163 -16.94 2.70 14.77
N HIS A 164 -16.01 2.17 15.57
CA HIS A 164 -15.76 2.65 16.92
C HIS A 164 -14.72 3.78 16.95
N LYS A 165 -14.70 4.53 18.05
CA LYS A 165 -13.72 5.60 18.31
C LYS A 165 -12.28 5.06 18.26
N PRO A 166 -11.31 5.85 17.77
CA PRO A 166 -9.89 5.51 17.86
C PRO A 166 -9.47 5.26 19.31
N ARG A 167 -8.85 4.12 19.59
CA ARG A 167 -8.43 3.74 20.95
C ARG A 167 -6.99 4.14 21.21
N ILE A 168 -6.76 5.13 22.07
CA ILE A 168 -5.42 5.65 22.34
C ILE A 168 -5.00 5.35 23.78
N LEU A 169 -3.91 4.60 23.95
CA LEU A 169 -3.28 4.36 25.26
C LEU A 169 -2.20 5.41 25.52
N LEU A 170 -2.25 6.04 26.69
CA LEU A 170 -1.25 7.02 27.11
C LEU A 170 -0.43 6.50 28.30
N LEU A 171 0.89 6.57 28.16
CA LEU A 171 1.87 6.20 29.18
C LEU A 171 2.69 7.42 29.60
N TYR A 172 3.06 7.49 30.88
CA TYR A 172 3.94 8.54 31.39
C TYR A 172 5.07 8.00 32.28
N GLY A 173 6.22 8.68 32.28
CA GLY A 173 7.47 8.21 32.87
C GLY A 173 7.82 8.76 34.26
N SER A 174 6.86 9.17 35.08
CA SER A 174 7.18 9.67 36.43
C SER A 174 6.06 9.48 37.44
N LEU A 175 6.42 8.92 38.59
CA LEU A 175 5.53 8.67 39.74
C LEU A 175 5.57 9.80 40.79
N ARG A 176 6.20 10.94 40.49
CA ARG A 176 6.20 12.09 41.40
C ARG A 176 4.77 12.63 41.55
N ASP A 177 4.44 13.13 42.74
CA ASP A 177 3.16 13.78 43.02
C ASP A 177 2.90 14.91 42.01
N ARG A 178 3.87 15.82 41.87
CA ARG A 178 3.91 16.84 40.81
C ARG A 178 4.78 16.38 39.64
N SER A 179 4.14 15.68 38.70
CA SER A 179 4.78 15.09 37.52
C SER A 179 4.36 15.85 36.25
N TYR A 180 5.30 16.60 35.66
CA TYR A 180 5.04 17.32 34.40
C TYR A 180 4.83 16.39 33.21
N SER A 181 5.42 15.19 33.21
CA SER A 181 5.13 14.20 32.17
C SER A 181 3.70 13.66 32.30
N ARG A 182 3.20 13.49 33.54
CA ARG A 182 1.78 13.16 33.78
C ARG A 182 0.87 14.30 33.35
N PHE A 183 1.18 15.55 33.73
CA PHE A 183 0.37 16.70 33.32
C PHE A 183 0.32 16.88 31.79
N LEU A 184 1.46 16.79 31.11
CA LEU A 184 1.51 16.83 29.64
C LEU A 184 0.69 15.70 29.00
N THR A 185 0.75 14.50 29.60
CA THR A 185 -0.07 13.36 29.16
C THR A 185 -1.56 13.62 29.32
N LEU A 186 -1.98 14.30 30.39
CA LEU A 186 -3.38 14.66 30.61
C LEU A 186 -3.85 15.79 29.66
N GLU A 187 -2.97 16.68 29.22
CA GLU A 187 -3.32 17.63 28.13
C GLU A 187 -3.48 16.91 26.79
N ALA A 188 -2.56 16.00 26.46
CA ALA A 188 -2.69 15.13 25.29
C ALA A 188 -4.00 14.34 25.31
N GLN A 189 -4.37 13.79 26.48
CA GLN A 189 -5.64 13.09 26.67
C GLN A 189 -6.84 13.98 26.31
N ARG A 190 -6.91 15.19 26.86
CA ARG A 190 -8.02 16.14 26.60
C ARG A 190 -8.14 16.49 25.12
N LEU A 191 -7.01 16.69 24.44
CA LEU A 191 -6.97 16.98 23.01
C LEU A 191 -7.51 15.79 22.20
N LEU A 192 -7.06 14.58 22.50
CA LEU A 192 -7.50 13.36 21.83
C LEU A 192 -9.00 13.07 22.07
N ASP A 193 -9.46 13.23 23.32
CA ASP A 193 -10.88 13.09 23.66
C ASP A 193 -11.74 14.10 22.89
N ALA A 194 -11.29 15.35 22.78
CA ALA A 194 -11.96 16.39 21.99
C ALA A 194 -11.96 16.09 20.48
N MET A 195 -10.94 15.40 19.98
CA MET A 195 -10.86 14.89 18.60
C MET A 195 -11.64 13.59 18.38
N GLY A 196 -12.31 13.05 19.41
CA GLY A 196 -13.20 11.90 19.31
C GLY A 196 -12.56 10.54 19.58
N ALA A 197 -11.35 10.50 20.14
CA ALA A 197 -10.74 9.25 20.61
C ALA A 197 -11.45 8.69 21.86
N GLU A 198 -11.29 7.39 22.10
CA GLU A 198 -11.45 6.77 23.40
C GLU A 198 -10.04 6.64 24.00
N THR A 199 -9.77 7.34 25.10
CA THR A 199 -8.43 7.35 25.72
C THR A 199 -8.37 6.53 27.01
N ARG A 200 -7.22 5.90 27.27
CA ARG A 200 -6.89 5.31 28.58
C ARG A 200 -5.50 5.76 29.00
N VAL A 201 -5.36 6.23 30.24
CA VAL A 201 -4.07 6.56 30.83
C VAL A 201 -3.68 5.43 31.76
N PHE A 202 -2.52 4.82 31.54
CA PHE A 202 -2.01 3.81 32.47
C PHE A 202 -1.23 4.47 33.61
N HIS A 203 -1.61 4.16 34.85
CA HIS A 203 -0.95 4.64 36.04
C HIS A 203 0.05 3.60 36.57
N ALA A 204 1.35 3.84 36.40
CA ALA A 204 2.40 2.86 36.73
C ALA A 204 2.69 2.68 38.23
N ASN A 205 1.92 3.30 39.13
CA ASN A 205 2.05 3.08 40.57
C ASN A 205 1.83 1.59 40.90
N GLY A 206 2.77 0.98 41.62
CA GLY A 206 2.73 -0.43 41.98
C GLY A 206 3.06 -1.40 40.84
N LEU A 207 3.50 -0.93 39.66
CA LEU A 207 4.05 -1.82 38.63
C LEU A 207 5.42 -2.35 39.10
N PRO A 208 5.62 -3.67 39.24
CA PRO A 208 6.89 -4.24 39.66
C PRO A 208 7.98 -4.00 38.59
N LEU A 209 9.24 -4.19 38.98
CA LEU A 209 10.34 -4.22 38.00
C LEU A 209 10.24 -5.50 37.15
N PRO A 210 10.52 -5.43 35.83
CA PRO A 210 10.65 -6.63 34.99
C PRO A 210 11.56 -7.66 35.66
N ASP A 211 11.19 -8.93 35.55
CA ASP A 211 11.90 -10.09 36.12
C ASP A 211 11.94 -10.19 37.67
N ASP A 212 11.50 -9.17 38.39
CA ASP A 212 11.31 -9.21 39.86
C ASP A 212 9.84 -9.50 40.23
N GLY A 213 8.89 -9.08 39.39
CA GLY A 213 7.47 -9.37 39.53
C GLY A 213 6.98 -10.57 38.73
N SER A 214 5.80 -11.09 39.09
CA SER A 214 5.11 -12.10 38.28
C SER A 214 4.41 -11.46 37.06
N ALA A 215 4.37 -12.19 35.94
CA ALA A 215 3.53 -11.84 34.80
C ALA A 215 2.03 -11.76 35.16
N GLU A 216 1.60 -12.47 36.21
CA GLU A 216 0.25 -12.46 36.75
C GLU A 216 -0.02 -11.29 37.71
N HIS A 217 0.96 -10.42 37.93
CA HIS A 217 0.77 -9.25 38.79
C HIS A 217 -0.35 -8.35 38.21
N PRO A 218 -1.32 -7.87 39.02
CA PRO A 218 -2.47 -7.11 38.53
C PRO A 218 -2.11 -5.92 37.64
N LYS A 219 -1.08 -5.15 38.01
CA LYS A 219 -0.60 -4.02 37.20
C LYS A 219 0.04 -4.43 35.87
N VAL A 220 0.64 -5.62 35.80
CA VAL A 220 1.23 -6.16 34.56
C VAL A 220 0.11 -6.60 33.62
N GLN A 221 -0.91 -7.28 34.14
CA GLN A 221 -2.10 -7.67 33.39
C GLN A 221 -2.87 -6.45 32.88
N GLU A 222 -3.14 -5.47 33.74
CA GLU A 222 -3.77 -4.20 33.36
C GLU A 222 -3.00 -3.49 32.23
N LEU A 223 -1.67 -3.43 32.32
CA LEU A 223 -0.83 -2.84 31.28
C LEU A 223 -0.94 -3.61 29.96
N ARG A 224 -0.89 -4.95 30.01
CA ARG A 224 -0.99 -5.80 28.81
C ARG A 224 -2.36 -5.73 28.17
N GLU A 225 -3.44 -5.70 28.94
CA GLU A 225 -4.79 -5.50 28.45
C GLU A 225 -4.97 -4.12 27.81
N ALA A 226 -4.48 -3.07 28.47
CA ALA A 226 -4.50 -1.71 27.95
C ALA A 226 -3.70 -1.60 26.65
N MET A 227 -2.54 -2.27 26.60
CA MET A 227 -1.76 -2.42 25.37
C MET A 227 -2.64 -3.07 24.33
N LEU A 228 -3.10 -4.31 24.50
CA LEU A 228 -3.91 -5.04 23.51
C LEU A 228 -5.12 -4.25 23.01
N TRP A 229 -5.79 -3.48 23.86
CA TRP A 229 -6.92 -2.64 23.51
C TRP A 229 -6.56 -1.48 22.56
N SER A 230 -5.33 -0.96 22.60
CA SER A 230 -4.94 0.26 21.88
C SER A 230 -4.86 0.09 20.35
N GLU A 231 -5.17 1.13 19.60
CA GLU A 231 -4.88 1.26 18.15
C GLU A 231 -3.73 2.24 17.90
N GLY A 232 -3.55 3.20 18.81
CA GLY A 232 -2.43 4.12 18.87
C GLY A 232 -1.98 4.36 20.31
N GLN A 233 -0.78 4.92 20.49
CA GLN A 233 -0.25 5.22 21.81
C GLN A 233 0.45 6.59 21.88
N VAL A 234 0.50 7.14 23.09
CA VAL A 234 1.31 8.33 23.43
C VAL A 234 2.26 7.96 24.56
N TRP A 235 3.57 8.16 24.37
CA TRP A 235 4.55 7.95 25.43
C TRP A 235 5.19 9.26 25.84
N THR A 236 5.07 9.58 27.14
CA THR A 236 5.57 10.83 27.72
C THR A 236 6.61 10.57 28.79
N SER A 237 7.89 10.67 28.45
CA SER A 237 8.97 10.52 29.45
C SER A 237 9.49 11.87 29.92
N PRO A 238 9.76 12.08 31.22
CA PRO A 238 10.71 13.11 31.58
C PRO A 238 12.10 12.73 31.07
N GLU A 239 12.96 13.73 30.88
CA GLU A 239 14.38 13.51 30.71
C GLU A 239 15.05 13.46 32.09
N ARG A 240 15.56 12.28 32.47
CA ARG A 240 16.25 12.06 33.74
C ARG A 240 17.68 11.64 33.43
N HIS A 241 18.65 12.40 33.94
CA HIS A 241 20.07 12.20 33.63
C HIS A 241 20.35 12.13 32.12
N GLY A 242 19.65 12.96 31.33
CA GLY A 242 19.84 13.03 29.88
C GLY A 242 19.26 11.85 29.09
N ALA A 243 18.37 11.05 29.68
CA ALA A 243 17.77 9.88 29.04
C ALA A 243 16.27 9.76 29.38
N MET A 244 15.57 8.85 28.69
CA MET A 244 14.23 8.40 29.10
C MET A 244 14.28 7.80 30.50
N SER A 245 13.18 7.95 31.23
CA SER A 245 13.09 7.48 32.62
C SER A 245 13.03 5.96 32.72
N ALA A 246 13.54 5.41 33.82
CA ALA A 246 13.36 4.00 34.17
C ALA A 246 11.88 3.61 34.29
N VAL A 247 11.01 4.50 34.79
CA VAL A 247 9.56 4.27 34.87
C VAL A 247 8.95 4.10 33.48
N MET A 248 9.35 4.92 32.50
CA MET A 248 8.90 4.76 31.12
C MET A 248 9.42 3.45 30.52
N LYS A 249 10.70 3.17 30.69
CA LYS A 249 11.34 1.98 30.11
C LYS A 249 10.77 0.67 30.69
N SER A 250 10.55 0.62 32.00
CA SER A 250 9.96 -0.53 32.71
C SER A 250 8.58 -0.89 32.17
N GLN A 251 7.71 0.09 31.90
CA GLN A 251 6.40 -0.17 31.28
C GLN A 251 6.53 -0.89 29.94
N ILE A 252 7.49 -0.49 29.10
CA ILE A 252 7.70 -1.14 27.81
C ILE A 252 8.30 -2.54 27.98
N ASP A 253 9.21 -2.71 28.93
CA ASP A 253 9.88 -4.01 29.16
C ASP A 253 8.92 -5.11 29.62
N TRP A 254 7.78 -4.75 30.20
CA TRP A 254 6.70 -5.70 30.52
C TRP A 254 5.93 -6.23 29.30
N ILE A 255 6.14 -5.63 28.12
CA ILE A 255 5.48 -6.02 26.89
C ILE A 255 6.34 -7.08 26.20
N PRO A 256 5.85 -8.32 26.07
CA PRO A 256 6.63 -9.38 25.45
C PRO A 256 6.91 -9.04 23.98
N LEU A 257 8.17 -9.24 23.57
CA LEU A 257 8.50 -9.36 22.15
C LEU A 257 7.84 -10.64 21.59
N PRO A 258 7.59 -10.73 20.27
CA PRO A 258 6.79 -11.80 19.69
C PRO A 258 7.36 -13.19 20.01
N GLY A 259 6.59 -13.97 20.79
CA GLY A 259 6.80 -15.40 21.02
C GLY A 259 5.52 -16.23 20.93
N GLY A 260 4.37 -15.59 20.68
CA GLY A 260 3.05 -16.20 20.49
C GLY A 260 2.23 -15.47 19.41
N ALA A 261 0.98 -15.89 19.21
CA ALA A 261 0.12 -15.37 18.13
C ALA A 261 -0.26 -13.88 18.30
N ILE A 262 -0.20 -13.34 19.53
CA ILE A 262 -0.65 -12.00 19.85
C ILE A 262 0.53 -11.02 19.83
N ARG A 263 0.42 -9.94 19.05
CA ARG A 263 1.45 -8.90 18.90
C ARG A 263 0.90 -7.55 19.40
N PRO A 264 1.07 -7.18 20.70
CA PRO A 264 0.34 -6.08 21.33
C PRO A 264 0.67 -4.66 20.83
N THR A 265 1.72 -4.49 20.03
CA THR A 265 2.17 -3.16 19.57
C THR A 265 2.34 -3.08 18.05
N GLN A 266 2.39 -4.20 17.35
CA GLN A 266 2.75 -4.21 15.94
C GLN A 266 1.69 -3.49 15.08
N GLY A 267 2.14 -2.61 14.19
CA GLY A 267 1.27 -1.88 13.24
C GLY A 267 0.49 -0.72 13.84
N ARG A 268 0.56 -0.54 15.17
CA ARG A 268 -0.12 0.53 15.90
C ARG A 268 0.66 1.84 15.81
N THR A 269 -0.04 2.96 15.87
CA THR A 269 0.58 4.29 15.81
C THR A 269 1.20 4.70 17.15
N LEU A 270 2.22 5.55 17.11
CA LEU A 270 2.91 6.03 18.29
C LEU A 270 3.29 7.51 18.16
N ALA A 271 2.89 8.31 19.14
CA ALA A 271 3.37 9.67 19.36
C ALA A 271 4.30 9.74 20.57
N LEU A 272 5.32 10.61 20.48
CA LEU A 272 6.35 10.73 21.49
C LEU A 272 6.42 12.15 22.04
N MET A 273 6.50 12.24 23.36
CA MET A 273 6.61 13.49 24.07
C MET A 273 7.68 13.39 25.17
N GLN A 274 8.38 14.49 25.42
CA GLN A 274 9.20 14.61 26.63
C GLN A 274 9.01 15.93 27.36
N VAL A 275 9.39 15.92 28.63
CA VAL A 275 9.54 17.12 29.46
C VAL A 275 10.95 17.16 30.05
N SER A 276 11.53 18.35 30.17
CA SER A 276 12.79 18.57 30.87
C SER A 276 12.65 19.68 31.91
N GLY A 277 13.39 19.57 33.02
CA GLY A 277 13.53 20.66 33.98
C GLY A 277 14.50 21.75 33.53
N GLY A 278 15.39 21.43 32.57
CA GLY A 278 16.41 22.32 32.04
C GLY A 278 16.08 22.84 30.64
N SER A 279 17.12 23.29 29.93
CA SER A 279 17.03 23.70 28.52
C SER A 279 16.50 22.59 27.61
N GLN A 280 16.09 22.97 26.41
CA GLN A 280 15.56 22.04 25.43
C GLN A 280 16.57 20.93 25.10
N SER A 281 16.05 19.71 24.99
CA SER A 281 16.77 18.49 24.68
C SER A 281 15.83 17.57 23.92
N PHE A 282 16.36 16.52 23.30
CA PHE A 282 15.58 15.52 22.57
C PHE A 282 15.99 14.09 22.91
N ASN A 283 16.80 13.89 23.95
CA ASN A 283 17.40 12.59 24.20
C ASN A 283 16.34 11.53 24.54
N ALA A 284 15.35 11.86 25.37
CA ALA A 284 14.31 10.92 25.75
C ALA A 284 13.41 10.55 24.57
N VAL A 285 12.96 11.52 23.76
CA VAL A 285 12.15 11.22 22.55
C VAL A 285 12.94 10.45 21.50
N ASN A 286 14.23 10.73 21.33
CA ASN A 286 15.09 9.98 20.40
C ASN A 286 15.22 8.52 20.84
N GLN A 287 15.47 8.27 22.13
CA GLN A 287 15.51 6.90 22.67
C GLN A 287 14.17 6.18 22.50
N MET A 288 13.07 6.86 22.80
CA MET A 288 11.73 6.27 22.62
C MET A 288 11.36 6.05 21.16
N ARG A 289 11.87 6.85 20.21
CA ARG A 289 11.65 6.65 18.77
C ARG A 289 12.33 5.40 18.26
N ILE A 290 13.58 5.18 18.69
CA ILE A 290 14.28 3.92 18.48
C ILE A 290 13.47 2.79 19.12
N LEU A 291 13.01 2.93 20.36
CA LEU A 291 12.20 1.90 21.02
C LEU A 291 10.91 1.59 20.24
N GLY A 292 10.19 2.59 19.75
CA GLY A 292 8.97 2.41 18.94
C GLY A 292 9.19 1.54 17.70
N ARG A 293 10.36 1.68 17.04
CA ARG A 293 10.77 0.82 15.93
C ARG A 293 10.97 -0.63 16.37
N TRP A 294 11.53 -0.89 17.56
CA TRP A 294 11.69 -2.25 18.10
C TRP A 294 10.34 -2.88 18.43
N MET A 295 9.39 -2.07 18.89
CA MET A 295 8.01 -2.48 19.13
C MET A 295 7.18 -2.60 17.85
N ARG A 296 7.79 -2.37 16.67
CA ARG A 296 7.16 -2.42 15.34
C ARG A 296 5.95 -1.49 15.20
N MET A 297 6.02 -0.34 15.85
CA MET A 297 4.98 0.70 15.81
C MET A 297 5.24 1.71 14.69
N ILE A 298 4.17 2.30 14.18
CA ILE A 298 4.21 3.43 13.24
C ILE A 298 4.41 4.71 14.07
N THR A 299 5.67 5.05 14.33
CA THR A 299 5.98 6.26 15.09
C THR A 299 5.85 7.48 14.19
N ILE A 300 4.88 8.35 14.48
CA ILE A 300 4.59 9.53 13.66
C ILE A 300 5.81 10.48 13.60
N PRO A 301 5.96 11.27 12.52
CA PRO A 301 7.13 12.13 12.35
C PRO A 301 7.20 13.23 13.42
N ASN A 302 6.07 13.86 13.77
CA ASN A 302 6.06 14.94 14.74
C ASN A 302 6.24 14.44 16.19
N GLN A 303 6.76 15.31 17.05
CA GLN A 303 7.02 15.00 18.46
C GLN A 303 7.07 16.28 19.32
N SER A 304 6.86 16.12 20.63
CA SER A 304 6.91 17.23 21.60
C SER A 304 8.10 17.12 22.54
N SER A 305 8.78 18.25 22.80
CA SER A 305 9.79 18.38 23.84
C SER A 305 9.64 19.71 24.56
N VAL A 306 9.09 19.66 25.77
CA VAL A 306 8.81 20.84 26.60
C VAL A 306 9.99 21.12 27.52
N ALA A 307 10.74 22.18 27.23
CA ALA A 307 11.85 22.65 28.05
C ALA A 307 11.34 23.39 29.29
N LYS A 308 12.14 23.41 30.37
CA LYS A 308 11.83 24.11 31.63
C LYS A 308 10.36 23.92 32.06
N ALA A 309 9.85 22.68 31.98
CA ALA A 309 8.41 22.41 32.03
C ALA A 309 7.70 23.00 33.26
N TRP A 310 8.40 23.21 34.37
CA TRP A 310 7.86 23.89 35.55
C TRP A 310 7.35 25.32 35.29
N GLN A 311 7.82 26.00 34.23
CA GLN A 311 7.33 27.32 33.81
C GLN A 311 6.04 27.23 32.98
N GLU A 312 5.84 26.11 32.28
CA GLU A 312 4.79 25.90 31.29
C GLU A 312 3.48 25.37 31.89
N PHE A 313 3.48 24.97 33.17
CA PHE A 313 2.29 24.50 33.86
C PHE A 313 1.90 25.43 35.01
N ASP A 314 0.61 25.63 35.21
CA ASP A 314 0.07 26.36 36.36
C ASP A 314 0.01 25.47 37.63
N ASP A 315 -0.48 26.03 38.73
CA ASP A 315 -0.56 25.31 40.01
C ASP A 315 -1.52 24.10 39.95
N ALA A 316 -2.58 24.19 39.14
CA ALA A 316 -3.53 23.11 38.89
C ALA A 316 -2.98 22.02 37.94
N GLY A 317 -1.77 22.20 37.41
CA GLY A 317 -1.15 21.26 36.47
C GLY A 317 -1.73 21.35 35.07
N ARG A 318 -2.34 22.49 34.70
CA ARG A 318 -2.75 22.80 33.33
C ARG A 318 -1.60 23.46 32.58
N MET A 319 -1.42 23.06 31.33
CA MET A 319 -0.41 23.70 30.48
C MET A 319 -0.90 25.08 30.05
N LYS A 320 -0.01 26.07 30.13
CA LYS A 320 -0.24 27.44 29.69
C LYS A 320 -0.22 27.49 28.16
N SER A 321 -0.85 28.53 27.61
CA SER A 321 -0.74 28.84 26.18
C SER A 321 0.72 29.19 25.85
N SER A 322 1.35 28.41 24.98
CA SER A 322 2.70 28.64 24.48
C SER A 322 2.93 27.86 23.19
N SER A 323 4.03 28.13 22.50
CA SER A 323 4.42 27.36 21.30
C SER A 323 4.65 25.88 21.61
N PHE A 324 4.96 25.53 22.86
CA PHE A 324 5.01 24.13 23.29
C PHE A 324 3.62 23.49 23.31
N TYR A 325 2.58 24.23 23.72
CA TYR A 325 1.21 23.73 23.71
C TYR A 325 0.72 23.54 22.27
N ASP A 326 0.96 24.51 21.38
CA ASP A 326 0.62 24.40 19.96
C ASP A 326 1.27 23.15 19.33
N ARG A 327 2.54 22.88 19.66
CA ARG A 327 3.21 21.65 19.22
C ARG A 327 2.54 20.38 19.76
N VAL A 328 2.02 20.38 20.98
CA VAL A 328 1.29 19.22 21.52
C VAL A 328 -0.01 19.01 20.74
N VAL A 329 -0.71 20.09 20.37
CA VAL A 329 -1.89 20.03 19.50
C VAL A 329 -1.53 19.38 18.16
N ASP A 330 -0.48 19.85 17.47
CA ASP A 330 -0.03 19.28 16.20
C ASP A 330 0.26 17.78 16.30
N VAL A 331 0.95 17.35 17.37
CA VAL A 331 1.33 15.95 17.58
C VAL A 331 0.10 15.08 17.83
N MET A 332 -0.91 15.56 18.57
CA MET A 332 -2.15 14.82 18.80
C MET A 332 -3.03 14.77 17.56
N GLU A 333 -3.13 15.86 16.78
CA GLU A 333 -3.81 15.87 15.49
C GLU A 333 -3.18 14.86 14.52
N GLU A 334 -1.85 14.87 14.41
CA GLU A 334 -1.14 13.97 13.53
C GLU A 334 -1.31 12.52 13.97
N LEU A 335 -1.22 12.23 15.28
CA LEU A 335 -1.51 10.90 15.81
C LEU A 335 -2.91 10.43 15.42
N MET A 336 -3.93 11.28 15.56
CA MET A 336 -5.31 10.93 15.20
C MET A 336 -5.43 10.62 13.71
N LYS A 337 -4.87 11.46 12.83
CA LYS A 337 -4.89 11.28 11.38
C LYS A 337 -4.23 9.95 10.98
N PHE A 338 -3.03 9.67 11.48
CA PHE A 338 -2.33 8.41 11.21
C PHE A 338 -3.07 7.21 11.76
N THR A 339 -3.66 7.31 12.97
CA THR A 339 -4.40 6.19 13.57
C THR A 339 -5.64 5.85 12.74
N LEU A 340 -6.39 6.86 12.30
CA LEU A 340 -7.54 6.68 11.42
C LEU A 340 -7.13 6.04 10.08
N LEU A 341 -6.01 6.50 9.51
CA LEU A 341 -5.49 6.01 8.24
C LEU A 341 -5.08 4.53 8.29
N THR A 342 -4.47 4.06 9.39
CA THR A 342 -3.81 2.75 9.42
C THR A 342 -4.59 1.67 10.16
N ARG A 343 -5.46 2.00 11.12
CA ARG A 343 -6.09 1.00 12.01
C ARG A 343 -6.96 -0.04 11.30
N GLY A 344 -7.60 0.32 10.18
CA GLY A 344 -8.42 -0.61 9.40
C GLY A 344 -7.62 -1.56 8.50
N ILE A 345 -6.34 -1.26 8.26
CA ILE A 345 -5.47 -1.97 7.31
C ILE A 345 -4.19 -2.52 7.95
N SER A 346 -4.07 -2.45 9.29
CA SER A 346 -2.85 -2.85 10.01
C SER A 346 -2.44 -4.30 9.72
N ASP A 347 -3.40 -5.21 9.58
CA ASP A 347 -3.12 -6.62 9.27
C ASP A 347 -2.47 -6.75 7.88
N HIS A 348 -2.96 -6.01 6.88
CA HIS A 348 -2.36 -5.97 5.54
C HIS A 348 -0.96 -5.32 5.57
N LEU A 349 -0.80 -4.19 6.27
CA LEU A 349 0.51 -3.52 6.41
C LEU A 349 1.55 -4.39 7.13
N THR A 350 1.12 -5.39 7.90
CA THR A 350 1.98 -6.25 8.70
C THR A 350 2.13 -7.66 8.14
N ASP A 351 1.46 -7.97 7.02
CA ASP A 351 1.64 -9.17 6.23
C ASP A 351 2.95 -9.10 5.42
N ARG A 352 3.97 -9.84 5.88
CA ARG A 352 5.33 -9.79 5.34
C ARG A 352 5.62 -11.01 4.48
N TYR A 353 6.24 -10.76 3.33
CA TYR A 353 6.82 -11.79 2.47
C TYR A 353 7.61 -12.86 3.24
N SER A 354 8.52 -12.45 4.15
CA SER A 354 9.35 -13.40 4.90
C SER A 354 8.55 -14.28 5.84
N GLU A 355 7.46 -13.76 6.42
CA GLU A 355 6.57 -14.52 7.31
C GLU A 355 5.73 -15.51 6.50
N ARG A 356 5.22 -15.10 5.32
CA ARG A 356 4.54 -16.01 4.38
C ARG A 356 5.46 -17.16 3.93
N LYS A 357 6.70 -16.85 3.57
CA LYS A 357 7.72 -17.84 3.19
C LYS A 357 8.02 -18.84 4.31
N GLU A 358 8.13 -18.35 5.55
CA GLU A 358 8.36 -19.22 6.71
C GLU A 358 7.18 -20.16 6.99
N GLU A 359 5.95 -19.66 6.91
CA GLU A 359 4.74 -20.47 7.13
C GLU A 359 4.54 -21.52 6.03
N ALA A 360 4.81 -21.18 4.76
CA ALA A 360 4.79 -22.15 3.66
C ALA A 360 5.78 -23.31 3.91
N ALA A 361 7.02 -22.99 4.33
CA ALA A 361 8.02 -24.00 4.66
C ALA A 361 7.62 -24.88 5.87
N LYS A 362 6.99 -24.30 6.90
CA LYS A 362 6.46 -25.06 8.04
C LYS A 362 5.33 -26.00 7.62
N LEU A 363 4.44 -25.54 6.73
CA LEU A 363 3.34 -26.35 6.22
C LEU A 363 3.85 -27.54 5.41
N GLU A 364 4.77 -27.32 4.49
CA GLU A 364 5.39 -28.38 3.68
C GLU A 364 6.05 -29.45 4.58
N LYS A 365 6.82 -29.01 5.59
CA LYS A 365 7.43 -29.92 6.57
C LYS A 365 6.41 -30.72 7.38
N ARG A 366 5.26 -30.13 7.72
CA ARG A 366 4.19 -30.84 8.45
C ARG A 366 3.47 -31.86 7.58
N VAL A 367 3.26 -31.54 6.30
CA VAL A 367 2.63 -32.47 5.34
C VAL A 367 3.56 -33.64 5.06
N SER A 368 4.85 -33.40 4.85
CA SER A 368 5.84 -34.47 4.59
C SER A 368 6.07 -35.41 5.78
N LEU A 369 5.92 -34.92 7.02
CA LEU A 369 5.99 -35.76 8.23
C LEU A 369 4.74 -36.64 8.44
N LYS A 370 3.61 -36.32 7.81
CA LYS A 370 2.35 -37.09 7.93
C LYS A 370 2.18 -38.15 6.84
N SER A 371 2.98 -38.09 5.79
CA SER A 371 2.97 -39.04 4.66
C SER A 371 4.03 -40.16 4.79
N VAL A 372 4.59 -40.36 5.99
CA VAL A 372 5.49 -41.46 6.35
C VAL A 372 4.83 -42.44 7.30
#